data_AF-A0A2K9NVM2-F1
#
_entry.id   AF-A0A2K9NVM2-F1
#
_cell.length_a   1.000
_cell.length_b   1.000
_cell.length_c   1.000
_cell.angle_alpha   90.00
_cell.angle_beta   90.00
_cell.angle_gamma   90.00
#
_symmetry.space_group_name_H-M   'P 1'
#
loop_
_entity.id
_entity.type
_entity.pdbx_description
1 polymer ?
#
loop_
_entity_poly.entity_id
_entity_poly.type
_entity_poly.pdbx_seq_one_letter_code
_entity_poly.pdbx_strand_id
1 'polypeptide(L)'
;MKSTIALSALLFSLNSFASGGFFCDAKVTTLMDQTDIQISGSTGHVVGNPLIGDITIAVDGTEAKISKQQVVGYWGEGPVLQLHVVDPQAQYSVIILNYDQNSGTGELVLDYGEVVARTYDVSCSFE
;
A
#
# COMPACT_ATOMS: atom_id res chain seq x y z
N MET A 1 -13.78 25.04 32.74
CA MET A 1 -12.54 24.35 32.30
C MET A 1 -12.71 22.83 32.39
N LYS A 2 -13.43 22.20 31.45
CA LYS A 2 -13.52 20.72 31.33
C LYS A 2 -13.53 20.23 29.87
N SER A 3 -13.48 21.15 28.90
CA SER A 3 -13.71 20.85 27.48
C SER A 3 -12.44 20.50 26.68
N THR A 4 -11.25 20.86 27.17
CA THR A 4 -9.99 20.67 26.45
C THR A 4 -9.42 19.25 26.59
N ILE A 5 -9.69 18.56 27.70
CA ILE A 5 -9.17 17.20 27.95
C ILE A 5 -9.85 16.17 27.03
N ALA A 6 -11.15 16.32 26.76
CA ALA A 6 -11.89 15.41 25.89
C ALA A 6 -11.41 15.49 24.42
N LEU A 7 -11.09 16.69 23.94
CA LEU A 7 -10.59 16.89 22.58
C LEU A 7 -9.18 16.34 22.41
N SER A 8 -8.31 16.54 23.41
CA SER A 8 -6.97 15.91 23.41
C SER A 8 -7.06 14.39 23.46
N ALA A 9 -7.95 13.81 24.28
CA ALA A 9 -8.15 12.36 24.35
C ALA A 9 -8.68 11.77 23.03
N LEU A 10 -9.56 12.48 22.32
CA LEU A 10 -10.02 12.12 20.97
C LEU A 10 -8.90 12.21 19.92
N LEU A 11 -8.04 13.23 20.00
CA LEU A 11 -6.89 13.36 19.11
C LEU A 11 -5.83 12.28 19.38
N PHE A 12 -5.61 11.90 20.65
CA PHE A 12 -4.70 10.81 21.01
C PHE A 12 -5.25 9.42 20.62
N SER A 13 -6.57 9.19 20.74
CA SER A 13 -7.16 7.92 20.32
C SER A 13 -7.21 7.77 18.79
N LEU A 14 -7.33 8.87 18.03
CA LEU A 14 -7.26 8.82 16.57
C LEU A 14 -5.84 8.50 16.05
N ASN A 15 -4.80 8.92 16.78
CA ASN A 15 -3.41 8.58 16.45
C ASN A 15 -2.98 7.20 16.98
N SER A 16 -3.71 6.60 17.92
CA SER A 16 -3.31 5.32 18.54
C SER A 16 -3.61 4.08 17.68
N PHE A 17 -4.21 4.25 16.49
CA PHE A 17 -4.47 3.13 15.61
C PHE A 17 -3.30 2.88 14.65
N ALA A 18 -2.65 3.93 14.13
CA ALA A 18 -1.47 3.79 13.27
C ALA A 18 -0.28 3.38 14.14
N SER A 19 0.16 2.14 13.98
CA SER A 19 1.22 1.52 14.78
C SER A 19 2.41 1.08 13.94
N GLY A 20 2.29 1.19 12.61
CA GLY A 20 3.35 0.89 11.66
C GLY A 20 3.05 1.46 10.28
N GLY A 21 3.88 1.06 9.32
CA GLY A 21 3.72 1.41 7.92
C GLY A 21 4.47 0.45 7.01
N PHE A 22 4.22 0.56 5.71
CA PHE A 22 5.02 -0.13 4.72
C PHE A 22 5.47 0.86 3.65
N PHE A 23 6.65 0.58 3.09
CA PHE A 23 7.18 1.24 1.93
C PHE A 23 7.76 0.16 1.02
N CYS A 24 7.31 0.13 -0.22
CA CYS A 24 7.79 -0.78 -1.25
C CYS A 24 8.32 0.00 -2.44
N ASP A 25 9.49 -0.37 -2.92
CA ASP A 25 10.07 0.11 -4.16
C ASP A 25 10.07 -1.01 -5.20
N ALA A 26 9.80 -0.65 -6.46
CA ALA A 26 9.75 -1.59 -7.56
C ALA A 26 10.29 -0.94 -8.82
N LYS A 27 11.07 -1.69 -9.60
CA LYS A 27 11.59 -1.25 -10.89
C LYS A 27 10.94 -2.01 -12.02
N VAL A 28 10.22 -1.30 -12.88
CA VAL A 28 9.64 -1.89 -14.09
C VAL A 28 10.54 -1.54 -15.26
N THR A 29 11.21 -2.55 -15.82
CA THR A 29 11.98 -2.39 -17.04
C THR A 29 11.14 -2.80 -18.23
N THR A 30 10.88 -1.85 -19.13
CA THR A 30 10.33 -2.14 -20.47
C THR A 30 11.45 -2.15 -21.50
N LEU A 31 11.15 -2.47 -22.76
CA LEU A 31 12.15 -2.48 -23.84
C LEU A 31 12.77 -1.11 -24.14
N MET A 32 12.13 -0.02 -23.69
CA MET A 32 12.54 1.35 -24.03
C MET A 32 12.86 2.21 -22.81
N ASP A 33 12.26 1.94 -21.65
CA ASP A 33 12.41 2.77 -20.45
C ASP A 33 12.43 1.94 -19.16
N GLN A 34 13.06 2.49 -18.13
CA GLN A 34 12.91 2.05 -16.74
C GLN A 34 11.97 3.02 -16.03
N THR A 35 10.98 2.47 -15.35
CA THR A 35 10.02 3.21 -14.53
C THR A 35 10.21 2.80 -13.08
N ASP A 36 10.44 3.79 -12.22
CA ASP A 36 10.53 3.60 -10.78
C ASP A 36 9.13 3.75 -10.17
N ILE A 37 8.69 2.75 -9.42
CA ILE A 37 7.40 2.74 -8.73
C ILE A 37 7.64 2.62 -7.23
N GLN A 38 6.96 3.47 -6.46
CA GLN A 38 6.98 3.41 -5.00
C GLN A 38 5.55 3.30 -4.50
N ILE A 39 5.31 2.44 -3.52
CA ILE A 39 4.00 2.26 -2.88
C ILE A 39 4.18 2.33 -1.37
N SER A 40 3.43 3.18 -0.70
CA SER A 40 3.49 3.32 0.75
C SER A 40 2.12 3.51 1.39
N GLY A 41 2.01 3.09 2.65
CA GLY A 41 0.77 3.20 3.41
C GLY A 41 0.99 3.00 4.90
N SER A 42 -0.01 3.41 5.69
CA SER A 42 0.01 3.30 7.16
C SER A 42 -0.83 2.13 7.64
N THR A 43 -0.29 1.37 8.60
CA THR A 43 -0.90 0.15 9.11
C THR A 43 -1.15 0.20 10.61
N GLY A 44 -2.15 -0.55 11.04
CA GLY A 44 -2.48 -0.78 12.44
C GLY A 44 -2.15 -2.20 12.87
N HIS A 45 -2.08 -2.40 14.18
CA HIS A 45 -2.01 -3.72 14.78
C HIS A 45 -3.43 -4.26 15.00
N VAL A 46 -4.08 -4.66 13.89
CA VAL A 46 -5.43 -5.21 13.92
C VAL A 46 -5.52 -6.46 13.05
N VAL A 47 -6.21 -7.48 13.59
CA VAL A 47 -6.50 -8.72 12.87
C VAL A 47 -7.38 -8.41 11.66
N GLY A 48 -6.98 -8.87 10.48
CA GLY A 48 -7.75 -8.71 9.23
C GLY A 48 -7.05 -7.78 8.24
N ASN A 49 -7.68 -6.64 7.91
CA ASN A 49 -7.10 -5.60 7.05
C ASN A 49 -6.45 -4.50 7.91
N PRO A 50 -5.13 -4.54 8.13
CA PRO A 50 -4.44 -3.54 8.92
C PRO A 50 -4.31 -2.15 8.28
N LEU A 51 -4.80 -1.89 7.07
CA LEU A 51 -4.66 -0.58 6.43
C LEU A 51 -5.57 0.48 7.09
N ILE A 52 -4.96 1.56 7.59
CA ILE A 52 -5.70 2.62 8.31
C ILE A 52 -5.94 3.86 7.44
N GLY A 53 -5.02 4.15 6.53
CA GLY A 53 -5.02 5.34 5.69
C GLY A 53 -5.02 5.03 4.21
N ASP A 54 -5.10 6.08 3.40
CA ASP A 54 -4.91 6.00 1.96
C ASP A 54 -3.49 5.53 1.62
N ILE A 55 -3.35 4.92 0.46
CA ILE A 55 -2.07 4.47 -0.08
C ILE A 55 -1.54 5.55 -1.01
N THR A 56 -0.25 5.84 -0.92
CA THR A 56 0.44 6.68 -1.90
C THR A 56 1.15 5.78 -2.90
N ILE A 57 0.94 6.04 -4.18
CA ILE A 57 1.74 5.47 -5.27
C ILE A 57 2.51 6.59 -5.95
N ALA A 58 3.80 6.43 -6.15
CA ALA A 58 4.63 7.32 -6.95
C ALA A 58 5.12 6.57 -8.19
N VAL A 59 4.98 7.18 -9.37
CA VAL A 59 5.52 6.67 -10.63
C VAL A 59 6.45 7.74 -11.18
N ASP A 60 7.75 7.43 -11.29
CA ASP A 60 8.80 8.38 -11.66
C ASP A 60 8.73 9.71 -10.88
N GLY A 61 8.41 9.61 -9.59
CA GLY A 61 8.25 10.75 -8.67
C GLY A 61 6.92 11.51 -8.76
N THR A 62 6.01 11.13 -9.68
CA THR A 62 4.66 11.67 -9.72
C THR A 62 3.75 10.87 -8.79
N GLU A 63 3.23 11.53 -7.76
CA GLU A 63 2.41 10.89 -6.73
C GLU A 63 0.90 10.92 -7.05
N ALA A 64 0.23 9.82 -6.72
CA ALA A 64 -1.22 9.70 -6.65
C ALA A 64 -1.63 9.03 -5.33
N LYS A 65 -2.81 9.41 -4.82
CA LYS A 65 -3.39 8.80 -3.63
C LYS A 65 -4.53 7.86 -4.02
N ILE A 66 -4.49 6.67 -3.44
CA ILE A 66 -5.49 5.63 -3.59
C ILE A 66 -6.25 5.55 -2.28
N SER A 67 -7.56 5.74 -2.37
CA SER A 67 -8.43 5.67 -1.21
C SER A 67 -8.38 4.26 -0.61
N LYS A 68 -8.28 4.13 0.71
CA LYS A 68 -8.27 2.82 1.37
C LYS A 68 -9.53 1.98 1.09
N GLN A 69 -10.64 2.64 0.74
CA GLN A 69 -11.89 1.98 0.37
C GLN A 69 -11.80 1.25 -0.97
N GLN A 70 -10.78 1.57 -1.79
CA GLN A 70 -10.45 0.88 -3.03
C GLN A 70 -9.54 -0.33 -2.80
N VAL A 71 -9.11 -0.60 -1.57
CA VAL A 71 -8.25 -1.73 -1.23
C VAL A 71 -9.10 -2.90 -0.74
N VAL A 72 -9.15 -3.98 -1.52
CA VAL A 72 -9.98 -5.16 -1.24
C VAL A 72 -9.22 -6.29 -0.56
N GLY A 73 -7.90 -6.21 -0.52
CA GLY A 73 -7.04 -7.14 0.19
C GLY A 73 -5.81 -6.45 0.73
N TYR A 74 -5.57 -6.59 2.03
CA TYR A 74 -4.33 -6.19 2.71
C TYR A 74 -4.06 -7.20 3.84
N TRP A 75 -2.98 -7.98 3.72
CA TRP A 75 -2.62 -9.00 4.71
C TRP A 75 -1.21 -8.65 5.19
N GLY A 76 -1.06 -8.25 6.46
CA GLY A 76 0.21 -7.72 6.98
C GLY A 76 0.67 -8.36 8.30
N GLU A 77 -0.11 -9.29 8.88
CA GLU A 77 0.25 -9.94 10.15
C GLU A 77 1.14 -11.20 9.95
N GLY A 78 1.37 -11.62 8.71
CA GLY A 78 2.22 -12.76 8.36
C GLY A 78 3.47 -12.33 7.58
N PRO A 79 4.31 -13.28 7.14
CA PRO A 79 5.50 -12.96 6.35
C PRO A 79 5.16 -12.44 4.95
N VAL A 80 3.89 -12.48 4.53
CA VAL A 80 3.47 -12.05 3.20
C VAL A 80 2.65 -10.79 3.31
N LEU A 81 3.11 -9.74 2.62
CA LEU A 81 2.30 -8.59 2.25
C LEU A 81 1.54 -8.92 0.96
N GLN A 82 0.22 -8.79 0.99
CA GLN A 82 -0.61 -8.86 -0.20
C GLN A 82 -1.53 -7.66 -0.25
N LEU A 83 -1.34 -6.79 -1.25
CA LEU A 83 -2.13 -5.60 -1.49
C LEU A 83 -2.85 -5.71 -2.85
N HIS A 84 -4.17 -5.56 -2.83
CA HIS A 84 -5.02 -5.54 -4.02
C HIS A 84 -5.85 -4.27 -4.06
N VAL A 85 -5.61 -3.42 -5.06
CA VAL A 85 -6.38 -2.21 -5.32
C VAL A 85 -7.33 -2.45 -6.47
N VAL A 86 -8.61 -2.11 -6.29
CA VAL A 86 -9.63 -2.12 -7.34
C VAL A 86 -10.03 -0.70 -7.71
N ASP A 87 -10.18 -0.43 -8.99
CA ASP A 87 -10.84 0.78 -9.46
C ASP A 87 -12.35 0.48 -9.56
N PRO A 88 -13.24 1.26 -8.93
CA PRO A 88 -14.69 1.11 -9.07
C PRO A 88 -15.21 1.12 -10.52
N GLN A 89 -14.44 1.71 -11.45
CA GLN A 89 -14.74 1.72 -12.88
C GLN A 89 -14.10 0.57 -13.65
N ALA A 90 -13.14 -0.16 -13.05
CA ALA A 90 -12.51 -1.32 -13.65
C ALA A 90 -13.19 -2.63 -13.24
N GLN A 91 -13.16 -3.63 -14.13
CA GLN A 91 -13.67 -4.97 -13.83
C GLN A 91 -12.68 -5.83 -13.02
N TYR A 92 -11.44 -5.37 -12.84
CA TYR A 92 -10.33 -6.13 -12.27
C TYR A 92 -9.49 -5.27 -11.30
N SER A 93 -8.66 -5.93 -10.49
CA SER A 93 -7.67 -5.24 -9.64
C SER A 93 -6.67 -4.51 -10.52
N VAL A 94 -6.45 -3.22 -10.26
CA VAL A 94 -5.55 -2.36 -11.03
C VAL A 94 -4.12 -2.36 -10.51
N ILE A 95 -3.94 -2.70 -9.22
CA ILE A 95 -2.62 -2.84 -8.59
C ILE A 95 -2.64 -4.10 -7.73
N ILE A 96 -1.67 -4.97 -7.96
CA ILE A 96 -1.44 -6.17 -7.16
C ILE A 96 0.02 -6.15 -6.72
N LEU A 97 0.24 -6.08 -5.41
CA LEU A 97 1.56 -6.20 -4.80
C LEU A 97 1.55 -7.43 -3.90
N ASN A 98 2.43 -8.38 -4.20
CA ASN A 98 2.71 -9.53 -3.35
C ASN A 98 4.17 -9.45 -2.93
N TYR A 99 4.48 -9.53 -1.64
CA TYR A 99 5.85 -9.52 -1.14
C TYR A 99 5.99 -10.50 0.01
N ASP A 100 6.94 -11.42 -0.09
CA ASP A 100 7.26 -12.37 0.97
C ASP A 100 8.55 -11.93 1.68
N GLN A 101 8.39 -11.48 2.92
CA GLN A 101 9.45 -11.02 3.80
C GLN A 101 10.49 -12.11 4.10
N ASN A 102 10.11 -13.40 4.06
CA ASN A 102 11.06 -14.48 4.34
C ASN A 102 12.06 -14.67 3.20
N SER A 103 11.59 -14.57 1.97
CA SER A 103 12.41 -14.73 0.77
C SER A 103 13.02 -13.40 0.30
N GLY A 104 12.47 -12.26 0.74
CA GLY A 104 12.84 -10.94 0.24
C GLY A 104 12.47 -10.76 -1.23
N THR A 105 11.47 -11.52 -1.70
CA THR A 105 11.01 -11.47 -3.10
C THR A 105 9.60 -10.94 -3.15
N GLY A 106 9.31 -10.16 -4.20
CA GLY A 106 7.97 -9.67 -4.44
C GLY A 106 7.63 -9.59 -5.92
N GLU A 107 6.38 -9.28 -6.17
CA GLU A 107 5.79 -9.09 -7.46
C GLU A 107 4.89 -7.87 -7.39
N LEU A 108 5.07 -6.95 -8.33
CA LEU A 108 4.16 -5.85 -8.57
C LEU A 108 3.55 -6.01 -9.96
N VAL A 109 2.22 -5.97 -10.01
CA VAL A 109 1.43 -5.94 -11.24
C VAL A 109 0.61 -4.66 -11.25
N LEU A 110 0.76 -3.87 -12.32
CA LEU A 110 -0.11 -2.77 -12.67
C LEU A 110 -0.95 -3.22 -13.86
N ASP A 111 -2.27 -3.35 -13.68
CA ASP A 111 -3.19 -3.84 -14.70
C ASP A 111 -4.24 -2.78 -15.02
N TYR A 112 -4.04 -2.07 -16.13
CA TYR A 112 -5.01 -1.08 -16.65
C TYR A 112 -5.79 -1.64 -17.85
N GLY A 113 -6.03 -2.96 -17.87
CA GLY A 113 -6.79 -3.64 -18.91
C GLY A 113 -5.95 -3.99 -20.14
N GLU A 114 -5.57 -3.00 -20.96
CA GLU A 114 -4.75 -3.23 -22.16
C GLU A 114 -3.24 -3.21 -21.86
N VAL A 115 -2.83 -2.55 -20.78
CA VAL A 115 -1.43 -2.44 -20.36
C VAL A 115 -1.26 -3.16 -19.03
N VAL A 116 -0.48 -4.23 -19.06
CA VAL A 116 -0.03 -4.95 -17.86
C VAL A 116 1.46 -4.73 -17.70
N ALA A 117 1.83 -3.92 -16.70
CA ALA A 117 3.21 -3.80 -16.25
C ALA A 117 3.45 -4.80 -15.11
N ARG A 118 4.53 -5.59 -15.20
CA ARG A 118 4.88 -6.57 -14.19
C ARG A 118 6.36 -6.50 -13.87
N THR A 119 6.69 -6.54 -12.58
CA THR A 119 8.08 -6.72 -12.13
C THR A 119 8.15 -7.66 -10.94
N TYR A 120 9.28 -8.34 -10.82
CA TYR A 120 9.66 -9.18 -9.69
C TYR A 120 10.79 -8.57 -8.85
N ASP A 121 11.30 -7.41 -9.29
CA ASP A 121 12.27 -6.62 -8.55
C ASP A 121 11.50 -5.65 -7.65
N VAL A 122 11.03 -6.19 -6.53
CA VAL A 122 10.26 -5.48 -5.51
C VAL A 122 10.94 -5.67 -4.17
N SER A 123 11.23 -4.56 -3.50
CA SER A 123 11.78 -4.52 -2.16
C SER A 123 10.79 -3.79 -1.25
N CYS A 124 10.57 -4.30 -0.04
CA CYS A 124 9.67 -3.68 0.93
C CYS A 124 10.31 -3.60 2.32
N SER A 125 10.09 -2.48 2.99
CA SER A 125 10.39 -2.24 4.40
C SER A 125 9.10 -1.99 5.19
N PHE A 126 9.09 -2.43 6.44
CA PHE A 126 7.96 -2.34 7.36
C PHE A 126 8.41 -1.67 8.66
N GLU A 127 7.60 -0.74 9.17
CA GLU A 127 7.78 -0.07 10.46
C GLU A 127 6.84 -0.62 11.52
#